data_AF-A0A2G8T9T1-F1
#
_entry.id   AF-A0A2G8T9T1-F1
#
_cell.length_a   1.000
_cell.length_b   1.000
_cell.length_c   1.000
_cell.angle_alpha   90.00
_cell.angle_beta   90.00
_cell.angle_gamma   90.00
#
_symmetry.space_group_name_H-M   'P 1'
#
loop_
_entity.id
_entity.type
_entity.pdbx_description
1 polymer ?
#
loop_
_entity_poly.entity_id
_entity_poly.type
_entity_poly.pdbx_seq_one_letter_code
_entity_poly.pdbx_strand_id
1 'polypeptide(L)'
;MCASKAGSEEMMANGERGFSIDDNFFVLYVDDQLLYAASQQNIGIDHRADEARPVSGLAAHLTAVLRAYALAWNASAHGAPLAPLQRRFEIIARTNPGATAVSFKGRALTYGELDEQADELALYLQRDGLLPGSFCMLRLEPSLAQVRVMLAVLKAGAACLQCDPALPRQRMAAVLAMFRPAVLFVRDGAESDSGAPRTIRCHEEAALLPYGWPDEVPVDAATPAHVFVSLSDRGCLCISVRTHQALGAQLEKGGSGRSPTATDPASFWRPLSAGASLTIVSRP
;
A
#
# COMPACT_ATOMS: atom_id res chain seq x y z
N MET A 1 -21.83 -25.22 18.63
CA MET A 1 -22.64 -23.98 18.76
C MET A 1 -21.83 -22.86 18.12
N CYS A 2 -22.31 -22.35 16.99
CA CYS A 2 -21.67 -21.30 16.22
C CYS A 2 -21.58 -20.01 17.04
N ALA A 3 -20.38 -19.45 17.16
CA ALA A 3 -20.21 -18.06 17.55
C ALA A 3 -20.68 -17.18 16.38
N SER A 4 -21.56 -16.24 16.70
CA SER A 4 -22.32 -15.39 15.80
C SER A 4 -21.46 -14.47 14.93
N LYS A 5 -21.85 -14.36 13.66
CA LYS A 5 -21.64 -13.15 12.83
C LYS A 5 -22.17 -11.94 13.61
N ALA A 6 -21.29 -11.12 14.15
CA ALA A 6 -21.65 -9.83 14.74
C ALA A 6 -20.59 -8.83 14.27
N GLY A 7 -21.02 -7.88 13.44
CA GLY A 7 -20.15 -6.88 12.80
C GLY A 7 -20.56 -6.49 11.38
N SER A 8 -21.76 -6.86 10.91
CA SER A 8 -22.36 -6.29 9.71
C SER A 8 -23.55 -5.43 10.12
N GLU A 9 -23.56 -4.19 9.62
CA GLU A 9 -24.64 -3.18 9.71
C GLU A 9 -24.62 -2.25 10.93
N GLU A 10 -23.81 -1.19 10.84
CA GLU A 10 -24.30 0.17 11.14
C GLU A 10 -24.04 1.02 9.90
N MET A 11 -25.03 1.07 9.01
CA MET A 11 -25.03 1.97 7.87
C MET A 11 -26.38 2.70 7.82
N MET A 12 -26.29 4.02 7.64
CA MET A 12 -27.35 4.91 7.17
C MET A 12 -28.48 5.26 8.15
N ALA A 13 -28.30 6.32 8.94
CA ALA A 13 -29.44 7.12 9.40
C ALA A 13 -29.12 8.61 9.56
N ASN A 14 -27.92 8.97 10.03
CA ASN A 14 -27.51 10.36 10.21
C ASN A 14 -26.17 10.58 9.50
N GLY A 15 -26.06 11.62 8.68
CA GLY A 15 -24.85 11.90 7.90
C GLY A 15 -23.56 11.90 8.75
N GLU A 16 -22.48 11.54 8.08
CA GLU A 16 -21.07 11.83 8.42
C GLU A 16 -20.39 10.87 9.41
N ARG A 17 -19.32 10.22 8.91
CA ARG A 17 -18.41 9.23 9.54
C ARG A 17 -18.91 7.78 9.53
N GLY A 18 -18.32 6.99 8.64
CA GLY A 18 -18.49 5.54 8.63
C GLY A 18 -17.18 4.85 8.24
N PHE A 19 -16.88 3.74 8.91
CA PHE A 19 -15.89 2.78 8.46
C PHE A 19 -16.62 1.48 8.15
N SER A 20 -16.20 0.80 7.08
CA SER A 20 -16.65 -0.58 6.83
C SER A 20 -15.46 -1.49 7.04
N ILE A 21 -15.73 -2.58 7.75
CA ILE A 21 -14.75 -3.59 8.08
C ILE A 21 -15.20 -4.88 7.40
N ASP A 22 -14.37 -5.38 6.48
CA ASP A 22 -14.48 -6.68 5.84
C ASP A 22 -13.38 -7.60 6.41
N ASP A 23 -13.60 -8.91 6.43
CA ASP A 23 -12.65 -9.94 6.90
C ASP A 23 -11.22 -9.81 6.32
N ASN A 24 -11.04 -9.10 5.21
CA ASN A 24 -9.75 -8.89 4.56
C ASN A 24 -9.22 -7.44 4.64
N PHE A 25 -10.05 -6.46 5.02
CA PHE A 25 -9.67 -5.04 5.03
C PHE A 25 -10.64 -4.09 5.69
N PHE A 26 -10.15 -2.87 5.97
CA PHE A 26 -11.02 -1.77 6.36
C PHE A 26 -11.08 -0.69 5.27
N VAL A 27 -12.24 -0.04 5.18
CA VAL A 27 -12.53 1.11 4.32
C VAL A 27 -12.88 2.29 5.21
N LEU A 28 -12.15 3.39 5.04
CA LEU A 28 -12.52 4.69 5.61
C LEU A 28 -13.21 5.52 4.54
N TYR A 29 -14.39 6.06 4.88
CA TYR A 29 -15.07 7.04 4.04
C TYR A 29 -14.73 8.45 4.50
N VAL A 30 -14.21 9.25 3.57
CA VAL A 30 -13.79 10.63 3.81
C VAL A 30 -14.60 11.54 2.91
N ASP A 31 -15.50 12.32 3.50
CA ASP A 31 -16.33 13.31 2.81
C ASP A 31 -15.68 14.70 2.75
N ASP A 32 -16.35 15.64 2.07
CA ASP A 32 -15.85 17.01 1.90
C ASP A 32 -15.81 17.81 3.19
N GLN A 33 -16.70 17.53 4.14
CA GLN A 33 -16.68 18.18 5.45
C GLN A 33 -15.49 17.70 6.28
N LEU A 34 -15.18 16.40 6.24
CA LEU A 34 -14.00 15.81 6.87
C LEU A 34 -12.72 16.27 6.18
N LEU A 35 -12.68 16.35 4.85
CA LEU A 35 -11.54 16.91 4.10
C LEU A 35 -11.31 18.38 4.44
N TYR A 36 -12.38 19.17 4.46
CA TYR A 36 -12.33 20.58 4.81
C TYR A 36 -11.91 20.75 6.27
N ALA A 37 -12.54 20.04 7.20
CA ALA A 37 -12.17 20.01 8.60
C ALA A 37 -10.73 19.56 8.78
N ALA A 38 -10.22 18.56 8.07
CA ALA A 38 -8.84 18.10 8.20
C ALA A 38 -7.82 19.03 7.52
N SER A 39 -8.25 19.84 6.55
CA SER A 39 -7.46 20.92 5.95
C SER A 39 -7.43 22.19 6.81
N GLN A 40 -8.46 22.42 7.64
CA GLN A 40 -8.63 23.59 8.51
C GLN A 40 -8.26 23.30 9.98
N GLN A 41 -8.34 22.04 10.40
CA GLN A 41 -8.07 21.53 11.73
C GLN A 41 -6.91 20.55 11.64
N ASN A 42 -5.90 20.81 12.47
CA ASN A 42 -4.94 19.80 12.86
C ASN A 42 -5.70 18.79 13.75
N ILE A 43 -6.47 17.87 13.16
CA ILE A 43 -7.35 16.94 13.89
C ILE A 43 -6.49 16.18 14.91
N GLY A 44 -6.73 16.43 16.19
CA GLY A 44 -6.19 15.63 17.28
C GLY A 44 -7.04 14.38 17.44
N ILE A 45 -6.39 13.22 17.58
CA ILE A 45 -7.01 12.15 18.38
C ILE A 45 -6.94 12.70 19.81
N ASP A 46 -8.08 13.09 20.36
CA ASP A 46 -8.17 13.53 21.75
C ASP A 46 -7.93 12.34 22.68
N HIS A 47 -6.74 12.31 23.29
CA HIS A 47 -6.55 11.72 24.62
C HIS A 47 -5.91 12.77 25.54
N ARG A 48 -6.56 13.94 25.63
CA ARG A 48 -6.27 15.12 26.46
C ARG A 48 -4.89 15.79 26.32
N ALA A 49 -4.98 17.11 26.16
CA ALA A 49 -4.00 18.18 26.43
C ALA A 49 -3.18 18.73 25.24
N ASP A 50 -3.52 20.00 24.98
CA ASP A 50 -2.67 21.17 24.75
C ASP A 50 -2.32 21.63 23.33
N GLU A 51 -2.42 22.95 23.20
CA GLU A 51 -2.60 23.77 22.00
C GLU A 51 -1.28 24.14 21.31
N ALA A 52 -1.35 24.17 19.97
CA ALA A 52 -0.59 24.98 19.00
C ALA A 52 0.26 24.21 17.98
N ARG A 53 0.11 24.65 16.70
CA ARG A 53 0.95 24.43 15.49
C ARG A 53 0.54 23.26 14.55
N PRO A 54 1.04 23.15 13.29
CA PRO A 54 0.32 23.42 12.03
C PRO A 54 0.14 22.16 11.13
N VAL A 55 -0.36 22.34 9.88
CA VAL A 55 -0.77 21.40 8.78
C VAL A 55 0.15 20.17 8.48
N SER A 56 1.27 19.98 9.19
CA SER A 56 1.97 18.69 9.27
C SER A 56 1.17 17.59 9.96
N GLY A 57 0.12 17.93 10.71
CA GLY A 57 -0.65 16.95 11.49
C GLY A 57 -1.61 16.11 10.67
N LEU A 58 -2.07 16.50 9.47
CA LEU A 58 -3.03 15.67 8.72
C LEU A 58 -2.45 14.31 8.30
N ALA A 59 -1.25 14.30 7.72
CA ALA A 59 -0.60 13.06 7.30
C ALA A 59 -0.15 12.23 8.51
N ALA A 60 0.37 12.88 9.56
CA ALA A 60 0.76 12.20 10.79
C ALA A 60 -0.46 11.62 11.54
N HIS A 61 -1.56 12.37 11.59
CA HIS A 61 -2.83 11.95 12.15
C HIS A 61 -3.43 10.80 11.35
N LEU A 62 -3.51 10.91 10.02
CA LEU A 62 -3.99 9.81 9.19
C LEU A 62 -3.12 8.57 9.37
N THR A 63 -1.79 8.71 9.41
CA THR A 63 -0.88 7.59 9.65
C THR A 63 -1.14 6.95 11.02
N ALA A 64 -1.29 7.77 12.06
CA ALA A 64 -1.60 7.32 13.41
C ALA A 64 -2.98 6.63 13.48
N VAL A 65 -3.99 7.20 12.83
CA VAL A 65 -5.35 6.67 12.72
C VAL A 65 -5.33 5.32 11.98
N LEU A 66 -4.71 5.26 10.81
CA LEU A 66 -4.57 4.03 10.01
C LEU A 66 -3.83 2.94 10.79
N ARG A 67 -2.77 3.30 11.52
CA ARG A 67 -2.01 2.36 12.36
C ARG A 67 -2.83 1.89 13.57
N ALA A 68 -3.53 2.79 14.25
CA ALA A 68 -4.38 2.45 15.39
C ALA A 68 -5.51 1.52 14.95
N TYR A 69 -6.15 1.80 13.82
CA TYR A 69 -7.16 0.91 13.23
C TYR A 69 -6.58 -0.44 12.82
N ALA A 70 -5.42 -0.46 12.18
CA ALA A 70 -4.73 -1.69 11.83
C ALA A 70 -4.39 -2.56 13.06
N LEU A 71 -3.93 -1.93 14.15
CA LEU A 71 -3.66 -2.61 15.42
C LEU A 71 -4.94 -3.13 16.08
N ALA A 72 -6.00 -2.33 16.14
CA ALA A 72 -7.30 -2.73 16.69
C ALA A 72 -7.94 -3.87 15.88
N TRP A 73 -7.81 -3.81 14.56
CA TRP A 73 -8.20 -4.89 13.65
C TRP A 73 -7.42 -6.17 13.91
N ASN A 74 -6.09 -6.10 13.98
CA ASN A 74 -5.23 -7.25 14.26
C ASN A 74 -5.48 -7.85 15.64
N ALA A 75 -5.82 -7.04 16.66
CA ALA A 75 -6.21 -7.55 17.96
C ALA A 75 -7.53 -8.34 17.91
N SER A 76 -8.40 -8.02 16.95
CA SER A 76 -9.69 -8.70 16.72
C SER A 76 -9.55 -9.90 15.77
N ALA A 77 -8.57 -9.86 14.85
CA ALA A 77 -8.20 -10.95 13.95
C ALA A 77 -7.36 -11.99 14.71
N HIS A 78 -7.97 -13.09 15.10
CA HIS A 78 -7.33 -14.12 15.92
C HIS A 78 -6.17 -14.81 15.15
N GLY A 79 -4.95 -14.80 15.68
CA GLY A 79 -3.80 -15.54 15.12
C GLY A 79 -2.44 -15.04 15.61
N ALA A 80 -1.39 -15.85 15.41
CA ALA A 80 -0.01 -15.42 15.67
C ALA A 80 0.43 -14.37 14.62
N PRO A 81 1.35 -13.45 14.98
CA PRO A 81 1.93 -12.52 14.01
C PRO A 81 2.58 -13.27 12.85
N LEU A 82 2.18 -12.90 11.64
CA LEU A 82 2.71 -13.44 10.39
C LEU A 82 3.92 -12.61 9.95
N ALA A 83 4.88 -13.26 9.29
CA ALA A 83 6.00 -12.56 8.70
C ALA A 83 5.52 -11.53 7.65
N PRO A 84 6.13 -10.33 7.58
CA PRO A 84 5.85 -9.35 6.54
C PRO A 84 5.98 -9.92 5.12
N LEU A 85 5.23 -9.36 4.18
CA LEU A 85 5.13 -9.85 2.80
C LEU A 85 6.49 -9.93 2.08
N GLN A 86 7.30 -8.88 2.19
CA GLN A 86 8.66 -8.84 1.67
C GLN A 86 9.53 -9.94 2.28
N ARG A 87 9.36 -10.23 3.58
CA ARG A 87 10.13 -11.29 4.24
C ARG A 87 9.77 -12.68 3.73
N ARG A 88 8.47 -12.93 3.47
CA ARG A 88 8.00 -14.16 2.83
C ARG A 88 8.62 -14.31 1.43
N PHE A 89 8.67 -13.24 0.66
CA PHE A 89 9.30 -13.21 -0.66
C PHE A 89 10.81 -13.50 -0.59
N GLU A 90 11.55 -12.81 0.28
CA GLU A 90 12.98 -12.98 0.47
C GLU A 90 13.39 -14.41 0.85
N ILE A 91 12.58 -15.10 1.66
CA ILE A 91 12.82 -16.52 2.00
C ILE A 91 12.82 -17.37 0.72
N ILE A 92 11.87 -17.11 -0.19
CA ILE A 92 11.79 -17.82 -1.47
C ILE A 92 12.94 -17.41 -2.37
N ALA A 93 13.27 -16.12 -2.46
CA ALA A 93 14.38 -15.64 -3.27
C ALA A 93 15.73 -16.24 -2.86
N ARG A 94 15.96 -16.44 -1.56
CA ARG A 94 17.16 -17.13 -1.07
C ARG A 94 17.14 -18.64 -1.32
N THR A 95 15.98 -19.28 -1.22
CA THR A 95 15.87 -20.75 -1.34
C THR A 95 15.77 -21.23 -2.79
N ASN A 96 15.23 -20.41 -3.68
CA ASN A 96 15.01 -20.73 -5.09
C ASN A 96 15.22 -19.52 -6.01
N PRO A 97 16.43 -18.94 -6.05
CA PRO A 97 16.71 -17.70 -6.78
C PRO A 97 16.47 -17.81 -8.29
N GLY A 98 16.67 -19.00 -8.89
CA GLY A 98 16.54 -19.21 -10.33
C GLY A 98 15.12 -19.45 -10.84
N ALA A 99 14.12 -19.58 -9.97
CA ALA A 99 12.74 -19.76 -10.40
C ALA A 99 12.13 -18.44 -10.90
N THR A 100 11.29 -18.51 -11.93
CA THR A 100 10.54 -17.35 -12.43
C THR A 100 9.56 -16.84 -11.38
N ALA A 101 9.73 -15.58 -10.95
CA ALA A 101 8.81 -14.91 -10.03
C ALA A 101 7.69 -14.21 -10.78
N VAL A 102 8.01 -13.48 -11.85
CA VAL A 102 7.03 -12.68 -12.59
C VAL A 102 7.32 -12.68 -14.08
N SER A 103 6.27 -12.72 -14.90
CA SER A 103 6.36 -12.60 -16.36
C SER A 103 5.35 -11.60 -16.92
N PHE A 104 5.76 -10.88 -17.96
CA PHE A 104 4.94 -9.88 -18.66
C PHE A 104 5.46 -9.69 -20.09
N LYS A 105 4.57 -9.72 -21.09
CA LYS A 105 4.89 -9.48 -22.51
C LYS A 105 6.14 -10.22 -23.02
N GLY A 106 6.25 -11.51 -22.70
CA GLY A 106 7.38 -12.35 -23.13
C GLY A 106 8.70 -12.14 -22.38
N ARG A 107 8.74 -11.20 -21.42
CA ARG A 107 9.85 -11.00 -20.49
C ARG A 107 9.52 -11.63 -19.14
N ALA A 108 10.55 -12.01 -18.40
CA ALA A 108 10.42 -12.56 -17.06
C ALA A 108 11.54 -12.08 -16.14
N LEU A 109 11.26 -12.04 -14.84
CA LEU A 109 12.26 -11.91 -13.79
C LEU A 109 12.17 -13.13 -12.89
N THR A 110 13.32 -13.69 -12.56
CA THR A 110 13.46 -14.70 -11.53
C THR A 110 13.27 -14.10 -10.14
N TYR A 111 13.07 -14.96 -9.14
CA TYR A 111 13.00 -14.52 -7.74
C TYR A 111 14.27 -13.79 -7.31
N GLY A 112 15.45 -14.29 -7.67
CA GLY A 112 16.73 -13.64 -7.35
C GLY A 112 16.87 -12.27 -8.01
N GLU A 113 16.61 -12.18 -9.32
CA GLU A 113 16.70 -10.91 -10.05
C GLU A 113 15.71 -9.86 -9.54
N LEU A 114 14.48 -10.27 -9.22
CA LEU A 114 13.47 -9.36 -8.69
C LEU A 114 13.82 -8.89 -7.27
N ASP A 115 14.37 -9.79 -6.44
CA ASP A 115 14.81 -9.47 -5.08
C ASP A 115 15.94 -8.44 -5.07
N GLU A 116 16.97 -8.69 -5.88
CA GLU A 116 18.15 -7.83 -6.04
C GLU A 116 17.77 -6.44 -6.57
N GLN A 117 16.98 -6.38 -7.65
CA GLN A 117 16.52 -5.11 -8.21
C GLN A 117 15.63 -4.33 -7.24
N ALA A 118 14.83 -5.03 -6.41
CA ALA A 118 14.01 -4.39 -5.40
C ALA A 118 14.83 -3.90 -4.20
N ASP A 119 15.88 -4.64 -3.80
CA ASP A 119 16.82 -4.21 -2.77
C ASP A 119 17.51 -2.92 -3.17
N GLU A 120 18.08 -2.85 -4.37
CA GLU A 120 18.77 -1.65 -4.83
C GLU A 120 17.86 -0.42 -4.89
N LEU A 121 16.62 -0.60 -5.33
CA LEU A 121 15.64 0.48 -5.32
C LEU A 121 15.26 0.87 -3.87
N ALA A 122 15.06 -0.10 -2.97
CA ALA A 122 14.77 0.18 -1.57
C ALA A 122 15.91 0.98 -0.90
N LEU A 123 17.16 0.56 -1.14
CA LEU A 123 18.37 1.23 -0.67
C LEU A 123 18.46 2.66 -1.20
N TYR A 124 18.21 2.86 -2.48
CA TYR A 124 18.17 4.19 -3.08
C TYR A 124 17.12 5.09 -2.43
N LEU A 125 15.91 4.57 -2.22
CA LEU A 125 14.84 5.34 -1.58
C LEU A 125 15.21 5.75 -0.15
N GLN A 126 15.78 4.83 0.63
CA GLN A 126 16.25 5.10 1.99
C GLN A 126 17.38 6.12 2.02
N ARG A 127 18.38 5.99 1.14
CA ARG A 127 19.50 6.96 1.02
C ARG A 127 19.01 8.36 0.65
N ASP A 128 17.90 8.44 -0.08
CA ASP A 128 17.23 9.69 -0.42
C ASP A 128 16.27 10.21 0.66
N GLY A 129 16.21 9.55 1.82
CA GLY A 129 15.44 10.01 2.98
C GLY A 129 14.03 9.44 3.09
N LEU A 130 13.69 8.38 2.35
CA LEU A 130 12.45 7.64 2.60
C LEU A 130 12.52 7.01 3.99
N LEU A 131 11.57 7.38 4.85
CA LEU A 131 11.46 6.84 6.21
C LEU A 131 10.47 5.67 6.26
N PRO A 132 10.69 4.66 7.11
CA PRO A 132 9.70 3.63 7.38
C PRO A 132 8.36 4.25 7.83
N GLY A 133 7.25 3.68 7.35
CA GLY A 133 5.90 4.22 7.56
C GLY A 133 5.50 5.33 6.58
N SER A 134 6.39 5.77 5.69
CA SER A 134 6.02 6.70 4.61
C SER A 134 5.08 6.06 3.60
N PHE A 135 4.29 6.89 2.90
CA PHE A 135 3.52 6.46 1.74
C PHE A 135 4.30 6.70 0.45
N CYS A 136 4.37 5.71 -0.43
CA CYS A 136 4.89 5.83 -1.78
C CYS A 136 3.73 5.65 -2.77
N MET A 137 3.43 6.68 -3.56
CA MET A 137 2.35 6.61 -4.54
C MET A 137 2.83 5.91 -5.81
N LEU A 138 2.06 4.91 -6.29
CA LEU A 138 2.35 4.15 -7.50
C LEU A 138 1.30 4.47 -8.57
N ARG A 139 1.65 5.31 -9.55
CA ARG A 139 0.89 5.53 -10.79
C ARG A 139 1.49 4.72 -11.92
N LEU A 140 1.49 3.41 -11.71
CA LEU A 140 2.06 2.43 -12.63
C LEU A 140 0.97 1.47 -13.10
N GLU A 141 0.95 1.20 -14.40
CA GLU A 141 0.17 0.13 -15.00
C GLU A 141 0.77 -1.24 -14.66
N PRO A 142 -0.02 -2.33 -14.74
CA PRO A 142 0.49 -3.70 -14.58
C PRO A 142 1.70 -3.96 -15.47
N SER A 143 2.86 -4.17 -14.86
CA SER A 143 4.17 -4.32 -15.52
C SER A 143 5.18 -4.96 -14.56
N LEU A 144 6.33 -5.41 -15.09
CA LEU A 144 7.45 -5.87 -14.25
C LEU A 144 7.93 -4.76 -13.30
N ALA A 145 7.98 -3.52 -13.80
CA ALA A 145 8.38 -2.36 -13.02
C ALA A 145 7.44 -2.11 -11.82
N GLN A 146 6.13 -2.31 -11.99
CA GLN A 146 5.17 -2.18 -10.89
C GLN A 146 5.46 -3.17 -9.75
N VAL A 147 5.70 -4.44 -10.07
CA VAL A 147 5.98 -5.48 -9.07
C VAL A 147 7.30 -5.20 -8.35
N ARG A 148 8.34 -4.82 -9.10
CA ARG A 148 9.64 -4.38 -8.55
C ARG A 148 9.47 -3.21 -7.58
N VAL A 149 8.75 -2.16 -7.98
CA VAL A 149 8.52 -0.97 -7.15
C VAL A 149 7.73 -1.32 -5.90
N MET A 150 6.68 -2.15 -6.01
CA MET A 150 5.92 -2.60 -4.85
C MET A 150 6.83 -3.31 -3.84
N LEU A 151 7.65 -4.26 -4.29
CA LEU A 151 8.57 -4.98 -3.42
C LEU A 151 9.59 -4.03 -2.77
N ALA A 152 10.19 -3.12 -3.55
CA ALA A 152 11.15 -2.15 -3.05
C ALA A 152 10.57 -1.20 -1.98
N VAL A 153 9.33 -0.74 -2.18
CA VAL A 153 8.61 0.11 -1.20
C VAL A 153 8.39 -0.64 0.11
N LEU A 154 7.96 -1.91 0.05
CA LEU A 154 7.77 -2.72 1.24
C LEU A 154 9.10 -3.05 1.95
N LYS A 155 10.16 -3.32 1.18
CA LYS A 155 11.53 -3.52 1.71
C LYS A 155 12.07 -2.25 2.38
N ALA A 156 11.69 -1.08 1.90
CA ALA A 156 12.00 0.19 2.56
C ALA A 156 11.15 0.45 3.82
N GLY A 157 10.23 -0.45 4.18
CA GLY A 157 9.31 -0.28 5.30
C GLY A 157 8.22 0.76 5.05
N ALA A 158 7.98 1.13 3.79
CA ALA A 158 6.97 2.08 3.37
C ALA A 158 5.73 1.36 2.83
N ALA A 159 4.61 2.10 2.72
CA ALA A 159 3.35 1.59 2.22
C ALA A 159 3.12 2.00 0.76
N CYS A 160 2.65 1.07 -0.06
CA CYS A 160 2.23 1.34 -1.43
C CYS A 160 0.87 2.06 -1.44
N LEU A 161 0.81 3.28 -1.94
CA LEU A 161 -0.42 4.05 -2.16
C LEU A 161 -0.79 4.01 -3.64
N GLN A 162 -1.98 3.50 -3.94
CA GLN A 162 -2.53 3.47 -5.30
C GLN A 162 -3.90 4.15 -5.32
N CYS A 163 -4.25 4.67 -6.49
CA CYS A 163 -5.51 5.38 -6.70
C CYS A 163 -6.22 4.80 -7.91
N ASP A 164 -7.54 4.77 -7.86
CA ASP A 164 -8.37 4.47 -9.02
C ASP A 164 -8.04 5.47 -10.15
N PRO A 165 -7.69 5.02 -11.36
CA PRO A 165 -7.50 5.90 -12.51
C PRO A 165 -8.72 6.77 -12.84
N ALA A 166 -9.93 6.35 -12.43
CA ALA A 166 -11.16 7.10 -12.61
C ALA A 166 -11.33 8.25 -11.59
N LEU A 167 -10.42 8.43 -10.62
CA LEU A 167 -10.45 9.56 -9.70
C LEU A 167 -10.33 10.89 -10.48
N PRO A 168 -11.29 11.81 -10.35
CA PRO A 168 -11.21 13.12 -10.98
C PRO A 168 -9.96 13.88 -10.54
N ARG A 169 -9.35 14.64 -11.45
CA ARG A 169 -8.13 15.41 -11.16
C ARG A 169 -8.27 16.33 -9.94
N GLN A 170 -9.44 16.93 -9.75
CA GLN A 170 -9.73 17.78 -8.58
C GLN A 170 -9.65 17.00 -7.26
N ARG A 171 -9.98 15.70 -7.26
CA ARG A 171 -9.89 14.83 -6.08
C ARG A 171 -8.46 14.36 -5.82
N MET A 172 -7.60 14.29 -6.84
CA MET A 172 -6.20 13.91 -6.67
C MET A 172 -5.44 14.87 -5.74
N ALA A 173 -5.71 16.18 -5.83
CA ALA A 173 -5.10 17.16 -4.94
C ALA A 173 -5.43 16.89 -3.46
N ALA A 174 -6.67 16.48 -3.17
CA ALA A 174 -7.08 16.09 -1.82
C ALA A 174 -6.35 14.81 -1.35
N VAL A 175 -6.20 13.82 -2.22
CA VAL A 175 -5.42 12.60 -1.92
C VAL A 175 -3.95 12.93 -1.62
N LEU A 176 -3.31 13.75 -2.46
CA LEU A 176 -1.93 14.18 -2.27
C LEU A 176 -1.74 14.98 -0.97
N ALA A 177 -2.68 15.87 -0.64
CA ALA A 177 -2.67 16.63 0.61
C ALA A 177 -2.85 15.72 1.84
N MET A 178 -3.71 14.70 1.72
CA MET A 178 -4.04 13.77 2.81
C MET A 178 -2.90 12.81 3.11
N PHE A 179 -2.34 12.16 2.09
CA PHE A 179 -1.30 11.14 2.27
C PHE A 179 0.12 11.70 2.29
N ARG A 180 0.34 12.87 1.68
CA ARG A 180 1.66 13.49 1.47
C ARG A 180 2.72 12.44 1.10
N PRO A 181 2.52 11.70 -0.02
CA PRO A 181 3.42 10.61 -0.36
C PRO A 181 4.85 11.14 -0.45
N ALA A 182 5.83 10.40 0.08
CA ALA A 182 7.23 10.79 0.03
C ALA A 182 7.77 10.72 -1.41
N VAL A 183 7.26 9.75 -2.18
CA VAL A 183 7.67 9.47 -3.55
C VAL A 183 6.44 9.18 -4.41
N LEU A 184 6.46 9.67 -5.65
CA LEU A 184 5.53 9.30 -6.70
C LEU A 184 6.25 8.52 -7.80
N PHE A 185 5.85 7.28 -8.03
CA PHE A 185 6.31 6.47 -9.15
C PHE A 185 5.37 6.61 -10.34
N VAL A 186 5.90 6.94 -11.51
CA VAL A 186 5.16 7.06 -12.78
C VAL A 186 5.85 6.28 -13.88
N ARG A 187 5.09 5.85 -14.90
CA ARG A 187 5.68 5.33 -16.14
C ARG A 187 6.50 6.42 -16.81
N ASP A 188 7.57 6.03 -17.48
CA ASP A 188 8.29 6.95 -18.35
C ASP A 188 7.37 7.60 -19.41
N GLY A 189 7.59 8.88 -19.69
CA GLY A 189 6.73 9.70 -20.57
C GLY A 189 5.39 10.16 -19.97
N ALA A 190 5.04 9.80 -18.73
CA ALA A 190 3.85 10.35 -18.06
C ALA A 190 4.03 11.84 -17.72
N GLU A 191 2.95 12.63 -17.85
CA GLU A 191 2.93 14.01 -17.37
C GLU A 191 3.18 14.06 -15.86
N SER A 192 4.10 14.93 -15.43
CA SER A 192 4.31 15.23 -14.02
C SER A 192 3.27 16.25 -13.55
N ASP A 193 2.51 15.92 -12.52
CA ASP A 193 1.64 16.92 -11.88
C ASP A 193 2.50 17.95 -11.15
N SER A 194 2.36 19.24 -11.51
CA SER A 194 3.03 20.36 -10.85
C SER A 194 2.55 20.46 -9.39
N GLY A 195 3.43 20.12 -8.44
CA GLY A 195 3.10 20.03 -7.01
C GLY A 195 3.16 18.61 -6.42
N ALA A 196 3.47 17.60 -7.24
CA ALA A 196 3.69 16.24 -6.79
C ALA A 196 4.96 16.13 -5.92
N PRO A 197 5.00 15.18 -4.97
CA PRO A 197 6.24 14.80 -4.30
C PRO A 197 7.30 14.31 -5.30
N ARG A 198 8.51 14.06 -4.80
CA ARG A 198 9.64 13.56 -5.60
C ARG A 198 9.17 12.47 -6.56
N THR A 199 9.25 12.75 -7.85
CA THR A 199 8.73 11.86 -8.89
C THR A 199 9.86 10.99 -9.44
N ILE A 200 9.72 9.67 -9.31
CA ILE A 200 10.63 8.69 -9.92
C ILE A 200 9.95 8.12 -11.16
N ARG A 201 10.60 8.29 -12.31
CA ARG A 201 10.16 7.71 -13.58
C ARG A 201 10.69 6.28 -13.67
N CYS A 202 9.77 5.33 -13.72
CA CYS A 202 10.09 3.93 -13.91
C CYS A 202 10.16 3.63 -15.41
N HIS A 203 11.36 3.30 -15.87
CA HIS A 203 11.51 2.60 -17.15
C HIS A 203 11.28 1.10 -16.95
N GLU A 204 10.75 0.44 -17.99
CA GLU A 204 10.78 -1.03 -18.09
C GLU A 204 12.22 -1.56 -18.10
N GLU A 205 13.18 -0.72 -18.49
CA GLU A 205 14.62 -0.96 -18.43
C GLU A 205 15.30 0.24 -17.76
N ALA A 206 15.68 0.10 -16.50
CA ALA A 206 16.72 0.96 -15.94
C ALA A 206 17.50 0.21 -14.88
N ALA A 207 18.81 0.42 -15.04
CA ALA A 207 19.94 -0.26 -14.45
C ALA A 207 20.05 -0.11 -12.93
N LEU A 208 20.82 -1.07 -12.45
CA LEU A 208 21.18 -1.34 -11.08
C LEU A 208 21.79 -0.11 -10.39
N LEU A 209 21.42 0.15 -9.13
CA LEU A 209 22.01 1.19 -8.28
C LEU A 209 22.90 0.55 -7.20
N PRO A 210 24.04 1.16 -6.82
CA PRO A 210 25.07 0.46 -6.06
C PRO A 210 24.61 0.05 -4.65
N TYR A 211 24.78 -1.25 -4.39
CA TYR A 211 24.59 -2.01 -3.16
C TYR A 211 25.20 -1.37 -1.89
N GLY A 212 24.66 -1.73 -0.72
CA GLY A 212 25.27 -1.51 0.60
C GLY A 212 24.59 -0.47 1.51
N TRP A 213 23.52 -0.86 2.19
CA TRP A 213 22.91 -0.26 3.39
C TRP A 213 22.12 -1.40 4.08
N PRO A 214 21.78 -1.36 5.38
CA PRO A 214 21.68 -2.55 6.22
C PRO A 214 20.67 -3.56 5.70
N ASP A 215 20.97 -4.84 5.91
CA ASP A 215 20.22 -6.01 5.41
C ASP A 215 18.73 -6.03 5.80
N GLU A 216 18.30 -5.22 6.77
CA GLU A 216 16.93 -5.30 7.30
C GLU A 216 16.43 -3.96 7.85
N VAL A 217 15.29 -3.50 7.32
CA VAL A 217 14.43 -2.50 7.98
C VAL A 217 13.40 -3.26 8.81
N PRO A 218 13.32 -3.03 10.13
CA PRO A 218 12.28 -3.65 10.95
C PRO A 218 10.89 -3.19 10.47
N VAL A 219 10.09 -4.13 9.97
CA VAL A 219 8.70 -3.88 9.57
C VAL A 219 7.77 -4.69 10.46
N ASP A 220 6.93 -3.98 11.21
CA ASP A 220 5.87 -4.58 12.02
C ASP A 220 4.74 -5.04 11.09
N ALA A 221 4.29 -6.30 11.23
CA ALA A 221 3.24 -6.88 10.40
C ALA A 221 1.90 -6.12 10.50
N ALA A 222 1.70 -5.33 11.57
CA ALA A 222 0.54 -4.47 11.75
C ALA A 222 0.61 -3.17 10.93
N THR A 223 1.74 -2.83 10.32
CA THR A 223 1.86 -1.62 9.51
C THR A 223 1.14 -1.77 8.16
N PRO A 224 0.63 -0.67 7.58
CA PRO A 224 0.05 -0.68 6.25
C PRO A 224 1.07 -1.13 5.19
N ALA A 225 0.68 -2.09 4.35
CA ALA A 225 1.44 -2.54 3.19
C ALA A 225 0.88 -1.92 1.90
N HIS A 226 -0.44 -1.97 1.74
CA HIS A 226 -1.15 -1.43 0.58
C HIS A 226 -2.30 -0.53 1.00
N VAL A 227 -2.38 0.64 0.40
CA VAL A 227 -3.49 1.59 0.50
C VAL A 227 -4.03 1.84 -0.89
N PHE A 228 -5.33 1.68 -1.07
CA PHE A 228 -6.02 1.98 -2.32
C PHE A 228 -7.09 3.04 -2.08
N VAL A 229 -7.09 4.09 -2.91
CA VAL A 229 -8.07 5.17 -2.84
C VAL A 229 -8.96 5.14 -4.07
N SER A 230 -10.28 5.18 -3.85
CA SER A 230 -11.29 5.30 -4.90
C SER A 230 -12.37 6.30 -4.52
N LEU A 231 -13.41 6.41 -5.35
CA LEU A 231 -14.64 7.12 -4.99
C LEU A 231 -15.75 6.15 -4.66
N SER A 232 -16.62 6.53 -3.72
CA SER A 232 -17.94 5.94 -3.57
C SER A 232 -18.86 6.38 -4.70
N ASP A 233 -19.99 5.69 -4.82
CA ASP A 233 -21.14 6.09 -5.64
C ASP A 233 -21.65 7.51 -5.33
N ARG A 234 -21.47 7.98 -4.09
CA ARG A 234 -21.84 9.32 -3.61
C ARG A 234 -20.70 10.35 -3.72
N GLY A 235 -19.56 9.98 -4.30
CA GLY A 235 -18.45 10.90 -4.54
C GLY A 235 -17.55 11.18 -3.33
N CYS A 236 -17.65 10.40 -2.25
CA CYS A 236 -16.72 10.44 -1.13
C CYS A 236 -15.44 9.66 -1.46
N LEU A 237 -14.31 10.05 -0.89
CA LEU A 237 -13.09 9.23 -0.99
C LEU A 237 -13.25 7.96 -0.15
N CYS A 238 -13.03 6.82 -0.77
CA CYS A 238 -12.95 5.52 -0.11
C CYS A 238 -11.48 5.13 0.03
N ILE A 239 -11.00 4.94 1.25
CA ILE A 239 -9.62 4.56 1.53
C ILE A 239 -9.62 3.13 2.05
N SER A 240 -9.15 2.21 1.22
CA SER A 240 -9.01 0.80 1.56
C SER A 240 -7.57 0.53 2.02
N VAL A 241 -7.39 -0.04 3.21
CA VAL A 241 -6.06 -0.33 3.75
C VAL A 241 -5.89 -1.82 4.01
N ARG A 242 -4.71 -2.32 3.66
CA ARG A 242 -4.25 -3.69 3.91
C ARG A 242 -2.93 -3.65 4.65
N THR A 243 -2.88 -4.33 5.79
CA THR A 243 -1.63 -4.54 6.54
C THR A 243 -0.90 -5.77 6.02
N HIS A 244 0.37 -5.93 6.39
CA HIS A 244 1.10 -7.16 6.11
C HIS A 244 0.43 -8.38 6.76
N GLN A 245 -0.07 -8.25 8.00
CA GLN A 245 -0.80 -9.29 8.73
C GLN A 245 -2.08 -9.70 8.00
N ALA A 246 -2.91 -8.72 7.61
CA ALA A 246 -4.19 -8.97 6.95
C ALA A 246 -3.98 -9.66 5.59
N LEU A 247 -3.01 -9.19 4.80
CA LEU A 247 -2.67 -9.84 3.54
C LEU A 247 -2.11 -11.23 3.79
N GLY A 248 -1.17 -11.40 4.72
CA GLY A 248 -0.62 -12.70 5.08
C GLY A 248 -1.70 -13.74 5.41
N ALA A 249 -2.69 -13.34 6.22
CA ALA A 249 -3.81 -14.19 6.60
C ALA A 249 -4.74 -14.50 5.40
N GLN A 250 -4.99 -13.51 4.53
CA GLN A 250 -5.76 -13.71 3.30
C GLN A 250 -5.07 -14.69 2.32
N LEU A 251 -3.74 -14.70 2.29
CA LEU A 251 -2.98 -15.63 1.46
C LEU A 251 -3.10 -17.07 1.95
N GLU A 252 -3.17 -17.29 3.27
CA GLU A 252 -3.30 -18.62 3.89
C GLU A 252 -4.69 -19.24 3.71
N LYS A 253 -5.74 -18.43 3.66
CA LYS A 253 -7.14 -18.91 3.50
C LYS A 253 -7.45 -19.49 2.10
N GLY A 254 -6.55 -19.35 1.12
CA GLY A 254 -6.77 -19.82 -0.26
C GLY A 254 -7.80 -19.00 -1.04
N GLY A 255 -7.79 -19.10 -2.38
CA GLY A 255 -8.71 -18.38 -3.27
C GLY A 255 -8.32 -18.52 -4.75
N SER A 256 -9.30 -18.40 -5.66
CA SER A 256 -9.05 -18.50 -7.11
C SER A 256 -8.29 -17.28 -7.64
N GLY A 257 -7.28 -17.53 -8.47
CA GLY A 257 -6.43 -16.50 -9.05
C GLY A 257 -7.25 -15.54 -9.94
N ARG A 258 -7.21 -14.25 -9.61
CA ARG A 258 -7.66 -13.16 -10.50
C ARG A 258 -6.44 -12.44 -11.04
N SER A 259 -6.58 -11.82 -12.21
CA SER A 259 -5.52 -10.97 -12.76
C SER A 259 -5.16 -9.84 -11.79
N PRO A 260 -3.88 -9.43 -11.74
CA PRO A 260 -3.45 -8.44 -10.79
C PRO A 260 -4.14 -7.09 -10.95
N THR A 261 -4.61 -6.52 -9.84
CA THR A 261 -5.22 -5.19 -9.82
C THR A 261 -4.77 -4.43 -8.58
N ALA A 262 -4.66 -3.10 -8.71
CA ALA A 262 -4.36 -2.23 -7.58
C ALA A 262 -5.35 -2.37 -6.41
N THR A 263 -6.60 -2.73 -6.71
CA THR A 263 -7.67 -3.00 -5.75
C THR A 263 -7.53 -4.31 -4.99
N ASP A 264 -6.75 -5.27 -5.51
CA ASP A 264 -6.57 -6.58 -4.92
C ASP A 264 -5.08 -6.94 -4.85
N PRO A 265 -4.31 -6.36 -3.91
CA PRO A 265 -2.89 -6.66 -3.78
C PRO A 265 -2.61 -8.16 -3.54
N ALA A 266 -3.56 -8.93 -3.00
CA ALA A 266 -3.40 -10.38 -2.80
C ALA A 266 -3.22 -11.14 -4.13
N SER A 267 -3.71 -10.62 -5.25
CA SER A 267 -3.47 -11.19 -6.58
C SER A 267 -2.00 -11.17 -7.01
N PHE A 268 -1.21 -10.19 -6.54
CA PHE A 268 0.24 -10.16 -6.73
C PHE A 268 0.92 -11.09 -5.74
N TRP A 269 0.59 -10.95 -4.45
CA TRP A 269 1.36 -11.61 -3.39
C TRP A 269 1.07 -13.10 -3.23
N ARG A 270 -0.07 -13.60 -3.70
CA ARG A 270 -0.42 -15.03 -3.59
C ARG A 270 0.57 -15.93 -4.32
N PRO A 271 0.81 -15.78 -5.63
CA PRO A 271 1.84 -16.59 -6.30
C PRO A 271 3.23 -16.30 -5.72
N LEU A 272 3.56 -15.02 -5.52
CA LEU A 272 4.89 -14.61 -5.08
C LEU A 272 5.28 -15.15 -3.70
N SER A 273 4.32 -15.25 -2.76
CA SER A 273 4.56 -15.80 -1.42
C SER A 273 4.50 -17.33 -1.36
N ALA A 274 4.10 -17.99 -2.44
CA ALA A 274 3.99 -19.45 -2.55
C ALA A 274 5.11 -20.07 -3.39
N GLY A 275 6.04 -19.28 -3.92
CA GLY A 275 7.08 -19.75 -4.84
C GLY A 275 6.58 -19.99 -6.27
N ALA A 276 5.39 -19.49 -6.61
CA ALA A 276 4.80 -19.65 -7.93
C ALA A 276 5.02 -18.40 -8.80
N SER A 277 5.03 -18.60 -10.12
CA SER A 277 5.17 -17.50 -11.08
C SER A 277 3.88 -16.67 -11.17
N LEU A 278 4.02 -15.35 -11.08
CA LEU A 278 3.01 -14.37 -11.40
C LEU A 278 3.02 -14.05 -12.90
N THR A 279 1.89 -14.23 -13.59
CA THR A 279 1.75 -13.81 -14.99
C THR A 279 0.90 -12.56 -15.08
N ILE A 280 1.50 -11.46 -15.50
CA ILE A 280 0.79 -10.20 -15.74
C ILE A 280 0.20 -10.27 -17.16
N VAL A 281 -1.12 -10.16 -17.25
CA VAL A 281 -1.84 -10.04 -18.53
C VAL A 281 -2.26 -8.59 -18.74
N SER A 282 -1.97 -8.05 -19.92
CA SER A 282 -2.53 -6.75 -20.31
C SER A 282 -4.05 -6.91 -20.41
N ARG A 283 -4.83 -6.02 -19.79
CA ARG A 283 -6.26 -5.95 -20.10
C ARG A 283 -6.39 -5.46 -21.55
N PRO A 284 -7.27 -6.07 -22.36
CA PRO A 284 -7.57 -5.58 -23.71
C PRO A 284 -8.17 -4.17 -23.68
#